data_AF-A0A7L2S096-F1
#
_entry.id   AF-A0A7L2S096-F1
#
_cell.length_a   1.000
_cell.length_b   1.000
_cell.length_c   1.000
_cell.angle_alpha   90.00
_cell.angle_beta   90.00
_cell.angle_gamma   90.00
#
_symmetry.space_group_name_H-M   'P 1'
#
loop_
_entity.id
_entity.type
_entity.pdbx_description
1 polymer ?
#
loop_
_entity_poly.entity_id
_entity_poly.type
_entity_poly.pdbx_seq_one_letter_code
_entity_poly.pdbx_strand_id
1 'polypeptide(L)'
;QPGPDERKSELLPTGWEANKEVYTLRYKSTDDARELLLKAIMVEDSMILNVMDRGSQKVADVTLAVANYINPEHLDDFHKVYKNTEELRTKITSGIIAPLGGPTEKAKKEPDSRRDVQWDDNPLRIPPRHPASARVPLRPSPLDPFAVGGEDLDPFG
;
A
#
# COMPACT_ATOMS: atom_id res chain seq x y z
N GLN A 1 -16.80 -8.45 -15.52
CA GLN A 1 -18.14 -7.81 -15.46
C GLN A 1 -18.97 -8.61 -14.46
N PRO A 2 -19.87 -7.98 -13.67
CA PRO A 2 -20.73 -8.72 -12.76
C PRO A 2 -21.58 -9.77 -13.49
N GLY A 3 -21.76 -10.94 -12.87
CA GLY A 3 -22.63 -11.97 -13.40
C GLY A 3 -24.10 -11.52 -13.28
N PRO A 4 -25.00 -12.03 -14.13
CA PRO A 4 -26.42 -11.65 -14.11
C PRO A 4 -27.12 -11.97 -12.77
N ASP A 5 -26.61 -12.94 -12.01
CA ASP A 5 -27.20 -13.38 -10.73
C ASP A 5 -26.51 -12.79 -9.49
N GLU A 6 -25.58 -11.85 -9.67
CA GLU A 6 -24.85 -11.28 -8.54
C GLU A 6 -25.68 -10.28 -7.74
N ARG A 7 -25.88 -10.63 -6.47
CA ARG A 7 -26.60 -9.80 -5.50
C ARG A 7 -25.68 -9.42 -4.35
N LYS A 8 -25.76 -8.16 -3.92
CA LYS A 8 -25.11 -7.73 -2.68
C LYS A 8 -25.72 -8.48 -1.50
N SER A 9 -24.85 -9.11 -0.71
CA SER A 9 -25.23 -9.87 0.49
C SER A 9 -24.04 -9.90 1.45
N GLU A 10 -24.33 -10.10 2.73
CA GLU A 10 -23.32 -10.41 3.74
C GLU A 10 -22.97 -11.91 3.75
N LEU A 11 -23.79 -12.74 3.09
CA LEU A 11 -23.53 -14.16 2.93
C LEU A 11 -22.40 -14.40 1.92
N LEU A 12 -21.67 -15.51 2.09
CA LEU A 12 -20.70 -15.97 1.09
C LEU A 12 -21.42 -16.22 -0.25
N PRO A 13 -20.84 -15.78 -1.39
CA PRO A 13 -21.42 -16.01 -2.70
C PRO A 13 -21.57 -17.51 -3.02
N THR A 14 -22.57 -17.86 -3.82
CA THR A 14 -22.72 -19.24 -4.30
C THR A 14 -21.49 -19.67 -5.10
N GLY A 15 -20.94 -20.84 -4.78
CA GLY A 15 -19.76 -21.38 -5.45
C GLY A 15 -18.44 -20.66 -5.13
N TRP A 16 -18.40 -19.88 -4.04
CA TRP A 16 -17.17 -19.19 -3.60
C TRP A 16 -15.99 -20.16 -3.40
N GLU A 17 -16.29 -21.41 -3.05
CA GLU A 17 -15.37 -22.49 -2.72
C GLU A 17 -15.14 -23.48 -3.86
N ALA A 18 -15.61 -23.18 -5.08
CA ALA A 18 -15.52 -24.07 -6.25
C ALA A 18 -14.07 -24.38 -6.66
N ASN A 19 -13.14 -23.43 -6.46
CA ASN A 19 -11.72 -23.62 -6.68
C ASN A 19 -10.97 -23.54 -5.34
N LYS A 20 -10.31 -24.64 -4.94
CA LYS A 20 -9.57 -24.73 -3.67
C LYS A 20 -8.19 -24.07 -3.72
N GLU A 21 -7.66 -23.81 -4.92
CA GLU A 21 -6.37 -23.15 -5.12
C GLU A 21 -6.50 -21.63 -5.13
N VAL A 22 -7.62 -21.10 -5.66
CA VAL A 22 -7.85 -19.67 -5.77
C VAL A 22 -9.30 -19.32 -5.46
N TYR A 23 -9.52 -18.63 -4.35
CA TYR A 23 -10.80 -18.03 -4.00
C TYR A 23 -10.83 -16.60 -4.52
N THR A 24 -11.87 -16.22 -5.27
CA THR A 24 -12.05 -14.86 -5.78
C THR A 24 -13.38 -14.29 -5.33
N LEU A 25 -13.34 -13.22 -4.54
CA LEU A 25 -14.52 -12.56 -4.01
C LEU A 25 -14.55 -11.10 -4.44
N ARG A 26 -15.76 -10.59 -4.69
CA ARG A 26 -15.98 -9.19 -5.03
C ARG A 26 -16.85 -8.56 -3.97
N TYR A 27 -16.36 -7.46 -3.42
CA TYR A 27 -17.06 -6.68 -2.40
C TYR A 27 -17.42 -5.31 -2.96
N LYS A 28 -18.52 -4.78 -2.46
CA LYS A 28 -18.92 -3.40 -2.72
C LYS A 28 -19.35 -2.78 -1.40
N SER A 29 -18.93 -1.55 -1.14
CA SER A 29 -19.36 -0.81 0.04
C SER A 29 -20.87 -0.58 0.01
N THR A 30 -21.47 -0.38 1.17
CA THR A 30 -22.93 -0.16 1.30
C THR A 30 -23.41 1.09 0.57
N ASP A 31 -22.55 2.11 0.48
CA ASP A 31 -22.77 3.38 -0.23
C ASP A 31 -22.36 3.35 -1.72
N ASP A 32 -21.95 2.19 -2.24
CA ASP A 32 -21.45 2.00 -3.60
C ASP A 32 -20.22 2.82 -4.00
N ALA A 33 -19.56 3.48 -3.05
CA ALA A 33 -18.39 4.30 -3.30
C ALA A 33 -17.13 3.48 -3.60
N ARG A 34 -17.04 2.23 -3.13
CA ARG A 34 -15.85 1.39 -3.28
C ARG A 34 -16.20 -0.01 -3.73
N GLU A 35 -15.40 -0.53 -4.66
CA GLU A 35 -15.47 -1.91 -5.14
C GLU A 35 -14.12 -2.57 -4.91
N LEU A 36 -14.10 -3.68 -4.18
CA LEU A 36 -12.89 -4.44 -3.89
C LEU A 36 -12.91 -5.78 -4.61
N LEU A 37 -11.75 -6.20 -5.10
CA LEU A 37 -11.50 -7.55 -5.58
C LEU A 37 -10.54 -8.22 -4.59
N LEU A 38 -11.01 -9.27 -3.91
CA LEU A 38 -10.21 -10.11 -3.03
C LEU A 38 -9.85 -11.40 -3.78
N LYS A 39 -8.58 -11.78 -3.70
CA LYS A 39 -8.08 -13.09 -4.09
C LYS A 39 -7.37 -13.74 -2.92
N ALA A 40 -7.75 -14.97 -2.59
CA ALA A 40 -7.03 -15.82 -1.66
C ALA A 40 -6.41 -16.98 -2.45
N ILE A 41 -5.08 -17.05 -2.48
CA ILE A 41 -4.34 -18.02 -3.29
C ILE A 41 -3.64 -18.98 -2.34
N MET A 42 -3.95 -20.27 -2.46
CA MET A 42 -3.25 -21.32 -1.76
C MET A 42 -1.92 -21.61 -2.44
N VAL A 43 -0.84 -21.56 -1.67
CA VAL A 43 0.51 -21.93 -2.08
C VAL A 43 1.07 -22.82 -0.97
N GLU A 44 1.16 -24.12 -1.26
CA GLU A 44 1.52 -25.14 -0.26
C GLU A 44 0.57 -25.04 0.96
N ASP A 45 1.15 -24.84 2.16
CA ASP A 45 0.41 -24.70 3.42
C ASP A 45 0.12 -23.24 3.81
N SER A 46 0.36 -22.30 2.89
CA SER A 46 0.14 -20.87 3.08
C SER A 46 -0.93 -20.33 2.16
N MET A 47 -1.61 -19.29 2.62
CA MET A 47 -2.60 -18.54 1.86
C MET A 47 -2.11 -17.11 1.67
N ILE A 48 -2.01 -16.67 0.42
CA ILE A 48 -1.75 -15.29 0.05
C ILE A 48 -3.10 -14.61 -0.14
N LEU A 49 -3.42 -13.65 0.72
CA LEU A 49 -4.57 -12.77 0.58
C LEU A 49 -4.12 -11.51 -0.16
N ASN A 50 -4.77 -11.20 -1.27
CA ASN A 50 -4.56 -9.99 -2.05
C ASN A 50 -5.90 -9.26 -2.21
N VAL A 51 -5.93 -7.96 -1.91
CA VAL A 51 -7.13 -7.14 -2.08
C VAL A 51 -6.79 -5.91 -2.90
N MET A 52 -7.56 -5.69 -3.96
CA MET A 52 -7.44 -4.52 -4.83
C MET A 52 -8.70 -3.67 -4.76
N ASP A 53 -8.53 -2.38 -4.47
CA ASP A 53 -9.57 -1.38 -4.70
C ASP A 53 -9.63 -1.06 -6.20
N ARG A 54 -10.76 -1.36 -6.84
CA ARG A 54 -10.93 -1.19 -8.29
C ARG A 54 -10.99 0.28 -8.71
N GLY A 55 -11.39 1.19 -7.82
CA GLY A 55 -11.43 2.61 -8.12
C GLY A 55 -10.05 3.25 -8.07
N SER A 56 -9.32 3.03 -6.97
CA SER A 56 -8.00 3.64 -6.76
C SER A 56 -6.83 2.80 -7.30
N GLN A 57 -7.07 1.55 -7.69
CA GLN A 57 -6.05 0.56 -8.06
C GLN A 57 -5.04 0.27 -6.94
N LYS A 58 -5.31 0.70 -5.71
CA LYS A 58 -4.49 0.35 -4.54
C LYS A 58 -4.63 -1.13 -4.24
N VAL A 59 -3.51 -1.74 -3.89
CA VAL A 59 -3.42 -3.16 -3.57
C VAL A 59 -2.82 -3.32 -2.17
N ALA A 60 -3.35 -4.27 -1.42
CA ALA A 60 -2.81 -4.71 -0.15
C ALA A 60 -2.72 -6.23 -0.12
N ASP A 61 -1.68 -6.77 0.50
CA ASP A 61 -1.46 -8.21 0.58
C ASP A 61 -0.97 -8.67 1.95
N VAL A 62 -1.27 -9.92 2.26
CA VAL A 62 -0.73 -10.61 3.44
C VAL A 62 -0.61 -12.10 3.17
N THR A 63 0.47 -12.70 3.64
CA THR A 63 0.66 -14.17 3.59
C THR A 63 0.46 -14.78 4.98
N LEU A 64 -0.34 -15.85 5.02
CA LEU A 64 -0.76 -16.53 6.25
C LEU A 64 -0.43 -18.03 6.13
N ALA A 65 0.35 -18.57 7.06
CA ALA A 65 0.49 -20.01 7.19
C ALA A 65 -0.80 -20.58 7.81
N VAL A 66 -1.49 -21.49 7.13
CA VAL A 66 -2.83 -21.97 7.53
C VAL A 66 -2.78 -22.70 8.87
N ALA A 67 -1.73 -23.50 9.10
CA ALA A 67 -1.54 -24.27 10.34
C ALA A 67 -1.48 -23.39 11.61
N ASN A 68 -1.05 -22.13 11.48
CA ASN A 68 -0.95 -21.19 12.61
C ASN A 68 -2.30 -20.67 13.08
N TYR A 69 -3.32 -20.71 12.22
CA TYR A 69 -4.62 -20.07 12.47
C TYR A 69 -5.80 -21.05 12.40
N ILE A 70 -5.64 -22.21 11.77
CA ILE A 70 -6.69 -23.22 11.61
C ILE A 70 -6.31 -24.54 12.31
N ASN A 71 -7.29 -25.17 12.93
CA ASN A 71 -7.22 -26.52 13.47
C ASN A 71 -7.91 -27.52 12.53
N PRO A 72 -7.15 -28.34 11.78
CA PRO A 72 -7.75 -29.29 10.83
C PRO A 72 -8.54 -30.43 11.50
N GLU A 73 -8.32 -30.69 12.80
CA GLU A 73 -9.02 -31.77 13.53
C GLU A 73 -10.43 -31.38 13.99
N HIS A 74 -10.77 -30.07 13.92
CA HIS A 74 -12.01 -29.53 14.46
C HIS A 74 -12.71 -28.58 13.48
N LEU A 75 -12.71 -28.92 12.18
CA LEU A 75 -13.34 -28.08 11.13
C LEU A 75 -14.86 -27.92 11.29
N ASP A 76 -15.50 -28.83 12.03
CA ASP A 76 -16.94 -28.86 12.33
C ASP A 76 -17.31 -28.08 13.62
N ASP A 77 -16.34 -27.73 14.45
CA ASP A 77 -16.53 -26.99 15.71
C ASP A 77 -15.97 -25.56 15.60
N PHE A 78 -16.87 -24.60 15.41
CA PHE A 78 -16.53 -23.17 15.28
C PHE A 78 -15.67 -22.64 16.45
N HIS A 79 -15.86 -23.15 17.66
CA HIS A 79 -15.11 -22.66 18.83
C HIS A 79 -13.68 -23.22 18.91
N LYS A 80 -13.38 -24.28 18.15
CA LYS A 80 -12.08 -24.98 18.17
C LYS A 80 -11.32 -24.92 16.85
N VAL A 81 -12.01 -24.55 15.75
CA VAL A 81 -11.39 -24.48 14.42
C VAL A 81 -10.36 -23.36 14.30
N TYR A 82 -10.52 -22.25 15.03
CA TYR A 82 -9.62 -21.10 14.94
C TYR A 82 -8.59 -21.07 16.07
N LYS A 83 -7.34 -20.75 15.72
CA LYS A 83 -6.20 -20.50 16.62
C LYS A 83 -5.74 -19.05 16.46
N ASN A 84 -5.15 -18.46 17.50
CA ASN A 84 -4.50 -17.14 17.44
C ASN A 84 -5.38 -16.03 16.81
N THR A 85 -6.66 -15.98 17.17
CA THR A 85 -7.66 -15.10 16.52
C THR A 85 -7.33 -13.61 16.58
N GLU A 86 -6.81 -13.14 17.73
CA GLU A 86 -6.44 -11.72 17.90
C GLU A 86 -5.23 -11.34 17.04
N GLU A 87 -4.28 -12.25 16.89
CA GLU A 87 -3.13 -12.06 15.99
C GLU A 87 -3.60 -12.00 14.54
N LEU A 88 -4.44 -12.97 14.12
CA LEU A 88 -5.01 -13.00 12.78
C LEU A 88 -5.80 -11.72 12.47
N ARG A 89 -6.67 -11.29 13.40
CA ARG A 89 -7.45 -10.06 13.28
C ARG A 89 -6.54 -8.86 13.12
N THR A 90 -5.50 -8.75 13.95
CA THR A 90 -4.52 -7.65 13.90
C THR A 90 -3.81 -7.63 12.56
N LYS A 91 -3.35 -8.78 12.08
CA LYS A 91 -2.61 -8.94 10.83
C LYS A 91 -3.46 -8.63 9.60
N ILE A 92 -4.73 -9.03 9.57
CA ILE A 92 -5.68 -8.64 8.52
C ILE A 92 -5.97 -7.14 8.59
N THR A 93 -6.18 -6.60 9.79
CA THR A 93 -6.50 -5.17 9.95
C THR A 93 -5.35 -4.28 9.50
N SER A 94 -4.12 -4.57 9.91
CA SER A 94 -2.94 -3.78 9.55
C SER A 94 -2.45 -4.04 8.13
N GLY A 95 -2.53 -5.29 7.66
CA GLY A 95 -2.01 -5.71 6.36
C GLY A 95 -2.98 -5.46 5.19
N ILE A 96 -4.29 -5.51 5.41
CA ILE A 96 -5.30 -5.41 4.35
C ILE A 96 -6.19 -4.18 4.52
N ILE A 97 -6.80 -4.00 5.70
CA ILE A 97 -7.87 -3.00 5.88
C ILE A 97 -7.30 -1.57 5.98
N ALA A 98 -6.26 -1.37 6.80
CA ALA A 98 -5.67 -0.05 7.01
C ALA A 98 -5.03 0.55 5.74
N PRO A 99 -4.26 -0.19 4.92
CA PRO A 99 -3.63 0.36 3.71
C PRO A 99 -4.64 0.77 2.64
N LEU A 100 -5.78 0.08 2.56
CA LEU A 100 -6.88 0.42 1.65
C LEU A 100 -7.76 1.57 2.20
N GLY A 101 -7.39 2.13 3.34
CA GLY A 101 -8.13 3.21 4.00
C GLY A 101 -9.47 2.69 4.50
N GLY A 102 -9.47 1.89 5.56
CA GLY A 102 -10.66 1.41 6.27
C GLY A 102 -11.66 2.52 6.61
N PRO A 103 -12.83 2.21 7.20
CA PRO A 103 -13.84 3.21 7.49
C PRO A 103 -13.27 4.27 8.44
N THR A 104 -12.72 5.33 7.86
CA THR A 104 -12.55 6.60 8.54
C THR A 104 -13.96 7.12 8.71
N GLU A 105 -14.57 6.85 9.86
CA GLU A 105 -15.45 7.84 10.45
C GLU A 105 -14.73 9.17 10.30
N LYS A 106 -15.38 10.08 9.57
CA LYS A 106 -14.84 11.38 9.22
C LYS A 106 -14.58 12.17 10.50
N ALA A 107 -13.40 12.00 11.10
CA ALA A 107 -12.79 13.05 11.88
C ALA A 107 -12.31 14.10 10.88
N LYS A 108 -13.25 14.92 10.38
CA LYS A 108 -12.93 16.29 9.95
C LYS A 108 -12.37 17.01 11.18
N LYS A 109 -11.07 16.89 11.42
CA LYS A 109 -10.32 17.93 12.10
C LYS A 109 -9.70 18.79 11.01
N GLU A 110 -10.49 19.79 10.63
CA GLU A 110 -10.02 21.02 10.02
C GLU A 110 -8.94 21.62 10.94
N PRO A 111 -7.71 21.85 10.49
CA PRO A 111 -6.79 22.71 11.21
C PRO A 111 -6.97 24.13 10.65
N ASP A 112 -7.84 24.93 11.27
CA ASP A 112 -7.71 26.39 11.19
C ASP A 112 -7.10 26.89 12.50
N SER A 113 -5.78 27.11 12.49
CA SER A 113 -5.23 28.26 13.19
C SER A 113 -4.06 28.80 12.37
N ARG A 114 -4.26 30.04 11.94
CA ARG A 114 -3.42 30.86 11.09
C ARG A 114 -1.98 30.99 11.61
N ARG A 115 -1.05 30.86 10.65
CA ARG A 115 0.21 31.59 10.44
C ARG A 115 1.12 31.80 11.65
N ASP A 116 2.34 31.25 11.59
CA ASP A 116 3.52 32.08 11.32
C ASP A 116 4.78 31.26 10.97
N VAL A 117 5.44 31.70 9.90
CA VAL A 117 6.81 31.44 9.43
C VAL A 117 7.26 29.97 9.32
N GLN A 118 7.01 29.42 8.14
CA GLN A 118 7.67 28.24 7.60
C GLN A 118 9.16 28.54 7.38
N TRP A 119 10.03 28.09 8.29
CA TRP A 119 11.44 27.92 7.97
C TRP A 119 11.53 26.78 6.97
N ASP A 120 11.82 27.13 5.72
CA ASP A 120 12.13 26.21 4.63
C ASP A 120 13.37 25.39 5.01
N ASP A 121 13.18 24.26 5.68
CA ASP A 121 14.19 23.19 5.81
C ASP A 121 14.32 22.47 4.47
N ASN A 122 14.75 23.21 3.45
CA ASN A 122 15.31 22.64 2.24
C ASN A 122 16.80 22.40 2.52
N PRO A 123 17.27 21.15 2.66
CA PRO A 123 18.66 20.85 2.97
C PRO A 123 19.64 21.30 1.87
N LEU A 124 19.15 21.82 0.73
CA LEU A 124 19.94 22.38 -0.37
C LEU A 124 19.89 23.91 -0.47
N ARG A 125 19.27 24.63 0.49
CA ARG A 125 19.21 26.09 0.44
C ARG A 125 20.51 26.74 0.91
N ILE A 126 21.23 27.35 -0.02
CA ILE A 126 22.41 28.18 0.28
C ILE A 126 21.91 29.53 0.85
N PRO A 127 22.39 29.96 2.03
CA PRO A 127 22.00 31.25 2.59
C PRO A 127 22.51 32.42 1.71
N PRO A 128 21.72 33.49 1.54
CA PRO A 128 22.16 34.67 0.79
C PRO A 128 23.35 35.33 1.50
N ARG A 129 24.49 35.43 0.78
CA ARG A 129 25.72 36.04 1.28
C ARG A 129 25.58 37.56 1.24
N HIS A 130 25.66 38.21 2.41
CA HIS A 130 25.85 39.66 2.51
C HIS A 130 27.23 40.04 1.93
N PRO A 131 27.34 41.08 1.08
CA PRO A 131 28.63 41.50 0.55
C PRO A 131 29.36 42.34 1.60
N ALA A 132 30.30 41.72 2.31
CA ALA A 132 31.32 42.43 3.08
C ALA A 132 32.63 42.42 2.29
N SER A 133 33.03 43.61 1.87
CA SER A 133 34.34 43.94 1.29
C SER A 133 35.50 43.29 2.05
N ALA A 134 36.30 42.44 1.40
CA ALA A 134 37.75 42.31 1.59
C ALA A 134 38.34 41.11 0.81
N ARG A 135 39.25 41.42 -0.12
CA ARG A 135 40.47 40.66 -0.52
C ARG A 135 40.30 39.18 -0.92
N VAL A 136 40.34 38.95 -2.23
CA VAL A 136 40.60 37.66 -2.90
C VAL A 136 42.08 37.28 -2.73
N PRO A 137 42.38 36.00 -2.42
CA PRO A 137 43.54 35.33 -3.00
C PRO A 137 43.08 34.17 -3.91
N LEU A 138 43.65 34.14 -5.12
CA LEU A 138 43.45 33.12 -6.16
C LEU A 138 43.60 31.69 -5.61
N ARG A 139 42.63 30.82 -5.89
CA ARG A 139 42.83 29.37 -5.94
C ARG A 139 42.68 28.91 -7.40
N PRO A 140 43.55 28.04 -7.92
CA PRO A 140 43.42 27.49 -9.26
C PRO A 140 42.18 26.57 -9.33
N SER A 141 41.40 26.70 -10.41
CA SER A 141 40.20 25.88 -10.65
C SER A 141 40.57 24.40 -10.70
N PRO A 142 39.86 23.51 -9.97
CA PRO A 142 39.95 22.08 -10.21
C PRO A 142 39.30 21.77 -11.56
N LEU A 143 39.97 20.94 -12.35
CA LEU A 143 39.43 20.32 -13.56
C LEU A 143 38.08 19.65 -13.24
N ASP A 144 37.08 19.90 -14.06
CA ASP A 144 35.73 19.36 -13.90
C ASP A 144 35.77 17.81 -13.94
N PRO A 145 35.41 17.11 -12.85
CA PRO A 145 35.49 15.65 -12.77
C PRO A 145 34.44 14.93 -13.63
N PHE A 146 33.56 15.66 -14.32
CA PHE A 146 32.57 15.09 -15.24
C PHE A 146 32.87 15.38 -16.72
N ALA A 147 34.03 15.96 -17.03
CA ALA A 147 34.49 16.20 -18.40
C ALA A 147 35.06 14.94 -19.07
N VAL A 148 34.33 13.83 -19.02
CA VAL A 148 34.65 12.58 -19.73
C VAL A 148 33.41 12.09 -20.48
N GLY A 149 33.57 11.82 -21.78
CA GLY A 149 32.53 11.19 -22.62
C GLY A 149 31.86 12.07 -23.69
N GLY A 150 32.34 13.30 -23.92
CA GLY A 150 31.81 14.19 -24.96
C GLY A 150 32.40 14.01 -26.36
N GLU A 151 33.35 13.07 -26.54
CA GLU A 151 34.15 12.94 -27.78
C GLU A 151 33.56 11.95 -28.80
N ASP A 152 32.50 11.22 -28.46
CA ASP A 152 31.89 10.20 -29.32
C ASP A 152 30.39 10.44 -29.54
N LEU A 153 30.05 11.67 -29.93
CA LEU A 153 28.69 12.05 -30.34
C LEU A 153 28.71 12.88 -31.62
N ASP A 154 29.38 12.36 -32.65
CA ASP A 154 29.19 12.81 -34.02
C ASP A 154 28.58 11.68 -34.86
N PRO A 155 27.30 11.75 -35.25
CA PRO A 155 26.69 10.68 -36.03
C PRO A 155 27.11 10.68 -37.52
N PHE A 156 27.96 11.62 -37.96
CA PHE A 156 28.54 11.64 -39.32
C PHE A 156 30.00 12.14 -39.41
N GLY A 157 30.66 12.46 -38.29
CA GLY A 157 32.04 12.97 -38.23
C GLY A 157 32.19 14.48 -38.38
#